data_AF-A0A0F8WRG7-F1
#
_entry.id   AF-A0A0F8WRG7-F1
#
_cell.length_a   1.000
_cell.length_b   1.000
_cell.length_c   1.000
_cell.angle_alpha   90.00
_cell.angle_beta   90.00
_cell.angle_gamma   90.00
#
_symmetry.space_group_name_H-M   'P 1'
#
loop_
_entity.id
_entity.type
_entity.pdbx_description
1 polymer ?
#
loop_
_entity_poly.entity_id
_entity_poly.type
_entity_poly.pdbx_seq_one_letter_code
_entity_poly.pdbx_strand_id
1 'polypeptide(L)'
;DIARLLEEKRIKRVPVVENGRVVGIVSRGNLMQVLASTPRVTLDPSISNREKREIVMGALAQVPGLNPAHLNVVVEGDRVDVWGLADSDAVEKAASVALDNIDGLGEVSINLGRIPNYAWGI
;
A
#
# COMPACT_ATOMS: atom_id res chain seq x y z
N ASP A 1 5.26 -17.30 8.76
CA ASP A 1 4.38 -17.19 7.58
C ASP A 1 3.84 -18.56 7.18
N ILE A 2 2.52 -18.75 7.07
CA ILE A 2 1.90 -20.08 6.84
C ILE A 2 2.23 -20.61 5.44
N ALA A 3 2.27 -19.73 4.44
CA ALA A 3 2.56 -20.13 3.05
C ALA A 3 3.95 -20.78 2.91
N ARG A 4 4.95 -20.25 3.62
CA ARG A 4 6.32 -20.79 3.67
C ARG A 4 6.37 -22.17 4.32
N LEU A 5 5.58 -22.39 5.38
CA LEU A 5 5.48 -23.71 6.02
C LEU A 5 4.88 -24.77 5.09
N LEU A 6 3.83 -24.40 4.33
CA LEU A 6 3.22 -25.30 3.34
C LEU A 6 4.21 -25.65 2.22
N GLU A 7 5.03 -24.70 1.81
CA GLU A 7 6.09 -24.91 0.83
C GLU A 7 7.20 -25.83 1.34
N GLU A 8 7.79 -25.51 2.50
CA GLU A 8 8.87 -26.29 3.13
C GLU A 8 8.44 -27.74 3.40
N LYS A 9 7.19 -27.96 3.81
CA LYS A 9 6.64 -29.29 4.08
C LYS A 9 6.04 -29.98 2.85
N ARG A 10 6.12 -29.36 1.67
CA ARG A 10 5.52 -29.86 0.40
C ARG A 10 4.02 -30.21 0.53
N ILE A 11 3.31 -29.45 1.36
CA ILE A 11 1.87 -29.62 1.59
C ILE A 11 1.11 -28.78 0.56
N LYS A 12 0.33 -29.44 -0.30
CA LYS A 12 -0.41 -28.77 -1.37
C LYS A 12 -1.61 -27.97 -0.86
N ARG A 13 -2.27 -28.46 0.18
CA ARG A 13 -3.54 -27.95 0.72
C ARG A 13 -3.70 -28.35 2.18
N VAL A 14 -4.33 -27.50 2.98
CA VAL A 14 -4.66 -27.77 4.39
C VAL A 14 -6.15 -27.51 4.66
N PRO A 15 -6.83 -28.36 5.43
CA PRO A 15 -8.19 -28.10 5.86
C PRO A 15 -8.23 -26.98 6.91
N VAL A 16 -9.22 -26.10 6.79
CA VAL A 16 -9.55 -25.10 7.81
C VAL A 16 -10.61 -25.70 8.72
N VAL A 17 -10.35 -25.70 10.02
CA VAL A 17 -11.24 -26.30 11.03
C VAL A 17 -11.76 -25.20 11.94
N GLU A 18 -13.07 -25.14 12.12
CA GLU A 18 -13.75 -24.27 13.08
C GLU A 18 -14.67 -25.12 13.95
N ASN A 19 -14.59 -24.97 15.28
CA ASN A 19 -15.39 -25.75 16.24
C ASN A 19 -15.30 -27.29 16.01
N GLY A 20 -14.12 -27.78 15.65
CA GLY A 20 -13.88 -29.21 15.38
C GLY A 20 -14.47 -29.72 14.06
N ARG A 21 -15.05 -28.84 13.22
CA ARG A 21 -15.59 -29.19 11.91
C ARG A 21 -14.74 -28.58 10.80
N VAL A 22 -14.48 -29.34 9.73
CA VAL A 22 -13.80 -28.80 8.55
C VAL A 22 -14.75 -27.85 7.83
N VAL A 23 -14.42 -26.56 7.80
CA VAL A 23 -15.21 -25.50 7.16
C VAL A 23 -14.69 -25.11 5.77
N GLY A 24 -13.48 -25.56 5.40
CA GLY A 24 -12.93 -25.28 4.08
C GLY A 24 -11.56 -25.91 3.85
N ILE A 25 -11.00 -25.66 2.67
CA ILE A 25 -9.65 -26.08 2.30
C ILE A 25 -8.93 -24.86 1.71
N VAL A 26 -7.74 -24.56 2.22
CA VAL A 26 -6.87 -23.52 1.64
C VAL A 26 -5.66 -24.18 0.99
N SER A 27 -5.36 -23.76 -0.24
CA SER A 27 -4.16 -24.18 -0.96
C SER A 27 -3.07 -23.12 -0.89
N ARG A 28 -1.83 -23.53 -1.17
CA ARG A 28 -0.73 -22.58 -1.37
C ARG A 28 -1.05 -21.54 -2.45
N GLY A 29 -1.69 -21.95 -3.54
CA GLY A 29 -2.11 -21.04 -4.61
C GLY A 29 -3.10 -19.99 -4.12
N ASN A 30 -4.04 -20.36 -3.25
CA ASN A 30 -4.99 -19.40 -2.67
C ASN A 30 -4.29 -18.42 -1.72
N LEU A 31 -3.34 -18.88 -0.89
CA LEU A 31 -2.56 -17.97 -0.04
C LEU A 31 -1.70 -17.01 -0.87
N MET A 32 -1.04 -17.49 -1.92
CA MET A 32 -0.27 -16.65 -2.84
C MET A 32 -1.16 -15.63 -3.55
N GLN A 33 -2.34 -16.03 -4.00
CA GLN A 33 -3.30 -15.14 -4.64
C GLN A 33 -3.76 -14.03 -3.70
N VAL A 34 -4.06 -14.36 -2.43
CA VAL A 34 -4.48 -13.37 -1.42
C VAL A 34 -3.34 -12.41 -1.07
N LEU A 35 -2.11 -12.93 -0.98
CA LEU A 35 -0.93 -12.10 -0.73
C LEU A 35 -0.56 -11.21 -1.94
N ALA A 36 -0.88 -11.66 -3.15
CA ALA A 36 -0.69 -10.89 -4.38
C ALA A 36 -1.85 -9.94 -4.68
N SER A 37 -3.04 -10.17 -4.10
CA SER A 37 -4.20 -9.30 -4.24
C SER A 37 -4.10 -8.14 -3.26
N THR A 38 -3.19 -7.21 -3.51
CA THR A 38 -3.29 -5.88 -2.91
C THR A 38 -4.52 -5.20 -3.51
N PRO A 39 -5.46 -4.68 -2.69
CA PRO A 39 -6.61 -3.95 -3.20
C PRO A 39 -6.13 -2.81 -4.09
N ARG A 40 -6.52 -2.82 -5.37
CA ARG A 40 -6.31 -1.68 -6.27
C ARG A 40 -7.51 -0.76 -6.17
N VAL A 41 -7.25 0.55 -6.15
CA VAL A 41 -8.29 1.58 -6.18
C VAL A 41 -8.33 2.14 -7.59
N THR A 42 -9.42 1.96 -8.32
CA THR A 42 -9.58 2.58 -9.64
C THR A 42 -10.25 3.94 -9.50
N LEU A 43 -9.58 5.00 -9.97
CA LEU A 43 -10.17 6.34 -10.04
C LEU A 43 -11.09 6.44 -11.25
N ASP A 44 -12.34 6.83 -11.01
CA ASP A 44 -13.24 7.21 -12.09
C ASP A 44 -12.76 8.55 -12.70
N PRO A 45 -12.56 8.65 -14.03
CA PRO A 45 -12.12 9.88 -14.68
C PRO A 45 -13.03 11.10 -14.45
N SER A 46 -14.30 10.88 -14.10
CA SER A 46 -15.32 11.91 -13.90
C SER A 46 -15.27 12.58 -12.52
N ILE A 47 -14.55 12.01 -11.55
CA ILE A 47 -14.48 12.58 -10.19
C ILE A 47 -13.55 13.79 -10.17
N SER A 48 -13.85 14.73 -9.27
CA SER A 48 -13.10 15.98 -9.16
C SER A 48 -11.67 15.76 -8.67
N ASN A 49 -10.75 16.67 -9.02
CA ASN A 49 -9.37 16.62 -8.51
C ASN A 49 -9.31 16.62 -6.97
N ARG A 50 -10.33 17.20 -6.30
CA ARG A 50 -10.44 17.16 -4.84
C ARG A 50 -10.68 15.73 -4.34
N GLU A 51 -11.62 15.00 -4.95
CA GLU A 51 -11.90 13.62 -4.60
C GLU A 51 -10.70 12.71 -4.91
N LYS A 52 -10.05 12.91 -6.07
CA LYS A 52 -8.80 12.19 -6.37
C LYS A 52 -7.72 12.44 -5.32
N ARG A 53 -7.55 13.70 -4.90
CA ARG A 53 -6.62 14.07 -3.82
C ARG A 53 -6.98 13.38 -2.51
N GLU A 54 -8.25 13.30 -2.14
CA GLU A 54 -8.68 12.61 -0.90
C GLU A 54 -8.35 11.12 -0.94
N ILE A 55 -8.56 10.46 -2.09
CA ILE A 55 -8.20 9.05 -2.28
C ILE A 55 -6.69 8.85 -2.17
N VAL A 56 -5.90 9.69 -2.86
CA VAL A 56 -4.43 9.65 -2.79
C VAL A 56 -3.94 9.89 -1.36
N MET A 57 -4.48 10.88 -0.66
CA MET A 57 -4.15 11.17 0.74
C MET A 57 -4.51 10.00 1.66
N GLY A 58 -5.67 9.38 1.43
CA GLY A 58 -6.11 8.20 2.19
C GLY A 58 -5.16 7.02 2.01
N ALA A 59 -4.70 6.77 0.79
CA ALA A 59 -3.72 5.72 0.51
C ALA A 59 -2.36 5.99 1.17
N LEU A 60 -1.84 7.22 1.06
CA LEU A 60 -0.59 7.62 1.70
C LEU A 60 -0.67 7.58 3.23
N ALA A 61 -1.82 7.84 3.83
CA ALA A 61 -2.03 7.72 5.27
C ALA A 61 -1.96 6.27 5.78
N GLN A 62 -2.06 5.26 4.92
CA GLN A 62 -1.86 3.86 5.30
C GLN A 62 -0.38 3.46 5.35
N VAL A 63 0.53 4.31 4.86
CA VAL A 63 1.98 4.00 4.83
C VAL A 63 2.59 4.32 6.20
N PRO A 64 3.13 3.32 6.92
CA PRO A 64 3.80 3.56 8.20
C PRO A 64 5.04 4.44 8.01
N GLY A 65 5.22 5.44 8.88
CA GLY A 65 6.35 6.38 8.81
C GLY A 65 6.12 7.57 7.88
N LEU A 66 4.95 7.67 7.24
CA LEU A 66 4.48 8.93 6.66
C LEU A 66 3.56 9.65 7.64
N ASN A 67 3.79 10.95 7.82
CA ASN A 67 2.86 11.81 8.53
C ASN A 67 2.07 12.64 7.51
N PRO A 68 0.75 12.41 7.35
CA PRO A 68 -0.10 13.19 6.45
C PRO A 68 -0.06 14.70 6.70
N ALA A 69 0.21 15.13 7.94
CA ALA A 69 0.33 16.55 8.29
C ALA A 69 1.60 17.21 7.71
N HIS A 70 2.62 16.42 7.35
CA HIS A 70 3.86 16.88 6.75
C HIS A 70 3.94 16.55 5.24
N LEU A 71 2.82 16.15 4.65
CA LEU A 71 2.71 15.86 3.23
C LEU A 71 1.86 16.93 2.54
N ASN A 72 2.36 17.42 1.41
CA ASN A 72 1.59 18.22 0.47
C ASN A 72 1.42 17.42 -0.82
N VAL A 73 0.16 17.12 -1.16
CA VAL A 73 -0.20 16.38 -2.37
C VAL A 73 -0.99 17.27 -3.30
N VAL A 74 -0.52 17.47 -4.52
CA VAL A 74 -1.25 18.19 -5.56
C VAL A 74 -1.69 17.20 -6.63
N VAL A 75 -2.96 17.25 -6.99
CA VAL A 75 -3.54 16.42 -8.05
C VAL A 75 -4.12 17.32 -9.12
N GLU A 76 -3.67 17.13 -10.35
CA GLU A 76 -4.11 17.88 -11.53
C GLU A 76 -4.42 16.89 -12.66
N GLY A 77 -5.72 16.60 -12.86
CA GLY A 77 -6.13 15.62 -13.85
C GLY A 77 -5.79 14.20 -13.39
N ASP A 78 -4.79 13.61 -14.03
CA ASP A 78 -4.18 12.31 -13.68
C ASP A 78 -2.75 12.46 -13.10
N ARG A 79 -2.18 13.67 -13.11
CA ARG A 79 -0.85 13.95 -12.56
C ARG A 79 -0.92 14.18 -11.05
N VAL A 80 0.02 13.57 -10.32
CA VAL A 80 0.14 13.67 -8.87
C VAL A 80 1.55 14.08 -8.49
N ASP A 81 1.67 15.19 -7.78
CA ASP A 81 2.91 15.63 -7.18
C ASP A 81 2.81 15.50 -5.65
N VAL A 82 3.74 14.76 -5.05
CA VAL A 82 3.82 14.53 -3.61
C VAL A 82 5.11 15.14 -3.07
N TRP A 83 4.99 16.06 -2.12
CA TRP A 83 6.11 16.64 -1.38
C TRP A 83 5.94 16.40 0.11
N GLY A 84 7.06 16.29 0.82
CA GLY A 84 7.05 16.25 2.27
C GLY A 84 8.25 15.55 2.84
N LEU A 85 8.03 14.76 3.89
CA LEU A 85 9.09 14.14 4.66
C LEU A 85 8.87 12.63 4.77
N ALA A 86 9.94 11.87 4.57
CA ALA A 86 9.99 10.43 4.80
C ALA A 86 11.13 10.09 5.77
N ASP A 87 10.84 9.20 6.71
CA ASP A 87 11.82 8.80 7.73
C ASP A 87 12.89 7.84 7.17
N SER A 88 12.65 7.20 6.02
CA SER A 88 13.62 6.32 5.36
C SER A 88 13.32 6.09 3.88
N ASP A 89 14.31 5.54 3.16
CA ASP A 89 14.15 5.00 1.80
C ASP A 89 12.99 4.00 1.68
N ALA A 90 12.77 3.21 2.73
CA ALA A 90 11.71 2.21 2.74
C ALA A 90 10.33 2.85 2.78
N VAL A 91 10.19 3.98 3.48
CA VAL A 91 8.95 4.76 3.57
C VAL A 91 8.65 5.42 2.23
N GLU A 92 9.64 6.00 1.57
CA GLU A 92 9.49 6.58 0.22
C GLU A 92 9.08 5.52 -0.81
N LYS A 93 9.72 4.34 -0.78
CA LYS A 93 9.31 3.21 -1.63
C LYS A 93 7.91 2.72 -1.32
N ALA A 94 7.52 2.66 -0.04
CA ALA A 94 6.18 2.28 0.35
C ALA A 94 5.12 3.30 -0.13
N ALA A 95 5.46 4.58 -0.14
CA ALA A 95 4.63 5.64 -0.73
C ALA A 95 4.42 5.39 -2.23
N SER A 96 5.49 5.11 -2.97
CA SER A 96 5.42 4.77 -4.40
C SER A 96 4.51 3.57 -4.64
N VAL A 97 4.69 2.49 -3.87
CA VAL A 97 3.85 1.29 -3.99
C VAL A 97 2.38 1.59 -3.65
N ALA A 98 2.10 2.43 -2.66
CA ALA A 98 0.73 2.81 -2.32
C ALA A 98 0.05 3.56 -3.48
N LEU A 99 0.77 4.44 -4.17
CA LEU A 99 0.26 5.17 -5.34
C LEU A 99 0.12 4.28 -6.57
N ASP A 100 1.05 3.35 -6.80
CA ASP A 100 0.96 2.36 -7.90
C ASP A 100 -0.25 1.41 -7.77
N ASN A 101 -0.82 1.30 -6.57
CA ASN A 101 -2.06 0.55 -6.36
C ASN A 101 -3.31 1.38 -6.72
N ILE A 102 -3.17 2.63 -7.14
CA ILE A 102 -4.28 3.47 -7.60
C ILE A 102 -4.27 3.49 -9.13
N ASP A 103 -5.19 2.75 -9.74
CA ASP A 103 -5.38 2.75 -11.19
C ASP A 103 -6.04 4.07 -11.62
N GLY A 104 -5.53 4.71 -12.68
CA GLY A 104 -6.02 6.00 -13.18
C GLY A 104 -5.18 7.21 -12.76
N LEU A 105 -4.07 6.98 -12.05
CA LEU A 105 -2.96 7.93 -11.97
C LEU A 105 -2.12 7.84 -13.24
N GLY A 106 -1.74 8.99 -13.77
CA GLY A 106 -0.84 9.13 -14.92
C GLY A 106 0.59 9.31 -14.44
N GLU A 107 1.09 10.55 -14.48
CA GLU A 107 2.43 10.88 -14.01
C GLU A 107 2.45 11.12 -12.50
N VAL A 108 3.29 10.38 -11.78
CA VAL A 108 3.46 10.52 -10.32
C VAL A 108 4.89 10.97 -10.02
N SER A 109 5.02 12.12 -9.36
CA SER A 109 6.30 12.68 -8.90
C SER A 109 6.34 12.70 -7.38
N ILE A 110 7.30 11.99 -6.79
CA ILE A 110 7.48 11.90 -5.33
C ILE A 110 8.78 12.58 -4.96
N ASN A 111 8.68 13.62 -4.12
CA ASN A 111 9.80 14.43 -3.65
C ASN A 111 9.76 14.50 -2.12
N LEU A 112 10.16 13.41 -1.47
CA LEU A 112 10.19 13.32 -0.01
C LEU A 112 11.60 13.63 0.49
N GLY A 113 11.72 14.72 1.24
CA GLY A 113 12.95 15.08 1.93
C GLY A 113 13.18 14.16 3.14
N ARG A 114 14.44 14.07 3.56
CA ARG A 114 14.81 13.43 4.82
C ARG A 114 15.12 14.51 5.83
N ILE A 115 14.53 14.41 7.01
CA ILE A 115 15.06 15.13 8.17
C ILE A 115 16.19 14.26 8.75
N PRO A 116 17.43 14.77 8.84
CA PRO A 116 18.49 14.07 9.55
C PRO A 116 18.10 13.86 11.01
N ASN A 117 18.44 12.70 11.59
CA ASN A 117 18.07 12.36 12.98
C ASN A 117 18.46 13.43 14.03
N TYR A 118 19.43 14.31 13.74
CA TYR A 118 19.86 15.40 14.63
C TYR A 118 18.99 16.67 14.57
N ALA A 119 18.10 16.81 13.58
CA ALA A 119 17.20 17.95 13.46
C ALA A 119 15.89 17.78 14.24
N TRP A 120 15.62 16.56 14.73
CA TRP A 120 14.70 16.31 15.84
C TRP A 120 15.46 16.58 17.13
N GLY A 121 15.43 17.80 17.64
CA GLY A 121 16.09 18.12 18.91
C GLY A 121 15.62 17.19 20.03
N ILE A 122 16.50 16.26 20.42
CA ILE A 122 16.46 15.50 21.67
C ILE A 122 17.77 15.71 22.42
#